data_AF-A0A1F6R7N4-F1
#
_entry.id   AF-A0A1F6R7N4-F1
#
_cell.length_a   1.000
_cell.length_b   1.000
_cell.length_c   1.000
_cell.angle_alpha   90.00
_cell.angle_beta   90.00
_cell.angle_gamma   90.00
#
_symmetry.space_group_name_H-M   'P 1'
#
loop_
_entity.id
_entity.type
_entity.pdbx_description
1 polymer ?
#
loop_
_entity_poly.entity_id
_entity_poly.type
_entity_poly.pdbx_seq_one_letter_code
_entity_poly.pdbx_strand_id
1 'polypeptide(L)'
;METAKTEVKKTLRMEDVLRLASRYPFKTFEEWPILDVRRECLKKMNEEGCIWTIYSETADWAERIIDDLVKQHDETTMEMLAWYLFCAKHETMVIRAIKFVIGLKEKDSLRFSYDTTSKLIAGRVKKDANLFDCKYLYPLPDFLKDYVKEIFHEFKKDGQEDMGYFDRNWHCLKRAIEIIVATNDFSLLPEIEDIILLFQEKKIRYTEHGQFYERDMHLAIIKSVRKYLYAKKRDSIANEK
;
A
#
# COMPACT_ATOMS: atom_id res chain seq x y z
N MET A 1 -26.12 20.57 42.71
CA MET A 1 -24.96 21.47 42.88
C MET A 1 -23.80 20.83 42.13
N GLU A 2 -23.64 21.20 40.87
CA GLU A 2 -22.50 20.80 40.06
C GLU A 2 -21.25 21.50 40.59
N THR A 3 -20.18 20.75 40.82
CA THR A 3 -18.83 21.32 40.83
C THR A 3 -18.10 20.72 39.64
N ALA A 4 -18.19 21.42 38.52
CA ALA A 4 -17.29 21.24 37.39
C ALA A 4 -15.85 21.41 37.91
N LYS A 5 -15.10 20.31 37.93
CA LYS A 5 -13.64 20.38 37.98
C LYS A 5 -13.18 20.80 36.59
N THR A 6 -13.10 22.10 36.38
CA THR A 6 -12.36 22.66 35.25
C THR A 6 -10.89 22.33 35.49
N GLU A 7 -10.43 21.19 34.97
CA GLU A 7 -9.00 20.89 34.90
C GLU A 7 -8.34 22.01 34.09
N VAL A 8 -7.56 22.82 34.79
CA VAL A 8 -6.69 23.82 34.19
C VAL A 8 -5.65 23.06 33.36
N LYS A 9 -5.93 22.83 32.07
CA LYS A 9 -4.90 22.47 31.09
C LYS A 9 -3.84 23.56 31.17
N LYS A 10 -2.70 23.27 31.80
CA LYS A 10 -1.50 24.12 31.70
C LYS A 10 -1.26 24.36 30.21
N THR A 11 -1.44 25.59 29.75
CA THR A 11 -1.11 26.00 28.39
C THR A 11 0.41 25.98 28.27
N LEU A 12 0.95 24.82 27.87
CA LEU A 12 2.35 24.69 27.50
C LEU A 12 2.64 25.60 26.30
N ARG A 13 3.85 26.16 26.24
CA ARG A 13 4.28 26.88 25.03
C ARG A 13 4.47 25.87 23.91
N MET A 14 4.24 26.28 22.66
CA MET A 14 4.40 25.38 21.50
C MET A 14 5.80 24.74 21.44
N GLU A 15 6.85 25.50 21.79
CA GLU A 15 8.21 24.98 21.89
C GLU A 15 8.35 23.81 22.88
N ASP A 16 7.65 23.86 24.02
CA ASP A 16 7.65 22.79 25.01
C ASP A 16 6.89 21.57 24.49
N VAL A 17 5.79 21.78 23.76
CA VAL A 17 5.03 20.70 23.11
C VAL A 17 5.86 20.03 22.00
N LEU A 18 6.60 20.78 21.20
CA LEU A 18 7.50 20.22 20.18
C LEU A 18 8.67 19.44 20.80
N ARG A 19 9.18 19.88 21.95
CA ARG A 19 10.16 19.10 22.73
C ARG A 19 9.57 17.80 23.25
N LEU A 20 8.31 17.79 23.68
CA LEU A 20 7.59 16.58 24.05
C LEU A 20 7.35 15.66 22.85
N ALA A 21 6.97 16.20 21.69
CA ALA A 21 6.82 15.45 20.44
C ALA A 21 8.10 14.70 20.07
N SER A 22 9.26 15.32 20.32
CA SER A 22 10.56 14.69 20.10
C SER A 22 10.91 13.61 21.11
N ARG A 23 10.44 13.70 22.36
CA ARG A 23 10.80 12.76 23.44
C ARG A 23 9.79 11.62 23.60
N TYR A 24 8.52 11.90 23.34
CA TYR A 24 7.38 11.02 23.55
C TYR A 24 6.41 11.12 22.37
N PRO A 25 6.84 10.73 21.15
CA PRO A 25 6.07 10.99 19.94
C PRO A 25 4.68 10.34 19.95
N PHE A 26 4.55 9.09 20.42
CA PHE A 26 3.26 8.38 20.47
C PHE A 26 2.22 9.13 21.33
N LYS A 27 2.58 9.41 22.58
CA LYS A 27 1.69 10.09 23.53
C LYS A 27 1.37 11.52 23.07
N THR A 28 2.37 12.23 22.56
CA THR A 28 2.19 13.62 22.12
C THR A 28 1.31 13.71 20.87
N PHE A 29 1.43 12.75 19.94
CA PHE A 29 0.60 12.68 18.73
C PHE A 29 -0.90 12.58 19.07
N GLU A 30 -1.24 11.84 20.12
CA GLU A 30 -2.62 11.69 20.61
C GLU A 30 -3.13 12.90 21.38
N GLU A 31 -2.34 13.39 22.34
CA GLU A 31 -2.77 14.46 23.25
C GLU A 31 -2.91 15.81 22.54
N TRP A 32 -2.16 16.02 21.46
CA TRP A 32 -2.06 17.30 20.76
C TRP A 32 -2.40 17.12 19.27
N PRO A 33 -3.69 17.20 18.90
CA PRO A 33 -4.15 17.09 17.52
C PRO A 33 -3.88 18.37 16.72
N ILE A 34 -2.62 18.82 16.73
CA ILE A 34 -2.13 20.00 16.03
C ILE A 34 -1.19 19.52 14.94
N LEU A 35 -1.41 19.99 13.71
CA LEU A 35 -0.69 19.53 12.52
C LEU A 35 0.83 19.56 12.68
N ASP A 36 1.39 20.68 13.13
CA ASP A 36 2.83 20.84 13.31
C ASP A 36 3.40 19.89 14.38
N VAL A 37 2.64 19.65 15.44
CA VAL A 37 3.01 18.71 16.51
C VAL A 37 2.99 17.27 15.98
N ARG A 38 1.95 16.90 15.23
CA ARG A 38 1.82 15.57 14.60
C ARG A 38 2.93 15.31 13.60
N ARG A 39 3.29 16.31 12.77
CA ARG A 39 4.41 16.21 11.83
C ARG A 39 5.75 16.04 12.54
N GLU A 40 6.00 16.76 13.62
CA GLU A 40 7.24 16.57 14.39
C GLU A 40 7.28 15.18 15.06
N CYS A 41 6.15 14.70 15.60
CA CYS A 41 6.05 13.33 16.12
C CYS A 41 6.36 12.29 15.03
N LEU A 42 5.75 12.41 13.84
CA LEU A 42 5.98 11.49 12.72
C LEU A 42 7.42 11.53 12.21
N LYS A 43 8.02 12.72 12.14
CA LYS A 43 9.43 12.88 11.79
C LYS A 43 10.30 12.10 12.78
N LYS A 44 10.04 12.22 14.08
CA LYS A 44 10.79 11.54 15.13
C LYS A 44 10.59 10.03 15.11
N MET A 45 9.35 9.58 14.91
CA MET A 45 9.01 8.16 14.71
C MET A 45 9.71 7.55 13.49
N ASN A 46 9.95 8.34 12.43
CA ASN A 46 10.69 7.91 11.24
C ASN A 46 12.22 7.96 11.43
N GLU A 47 12.76 9.01 12.06
CA GLU A 47 14.20 9.17 12.36
C GLU A 47 14.70 8.05 13.27
N GLU A 48 13.89 7.65 14.26
CA GLU A 48 14.19 6.55 15.17
C GLU A 48 13.85 5.17 14.56
N GLY A 49 13.70 5.09 13.22
CA GLY A 49 13.23 3.96 12.39
C GLY A 49 13.99 2.62 12.51
N CYS A 50 14.77 2.41 13.56
CA CYS A 50 15.36 1.15 13.95
C CYS A 50 15.16 0.74 15.43
N ILE A 51 14.68 1.62 16.30
CA ILE A 51 14.54 1.33 17.75
C ILE A 51 13.15 0.78 18.08
N TRP A 52 12.10 1.32 17.43
CA TRP A 52 10.72 0.90 17.63
C TRP A 52 10.29 -0.08 16.56
N THR A 53 10.66 -1.35 16.73
CA THR A 53 10.02 -2.41 15.94
C THR A 53 8.52 -2.40 16.29
N ILE A 54 7.66 -2.34 15.28
CA ILE A 54 6.22 -2.46 15.49
C ILE A 54 5.94 -3.85 16.06
N TYR A 55 5.38 -3.89 17.27
CA TYR A 55 4.81 -5.08 17.90
C TYR A 55 3.29 -4.97 17.99
N SER A 56 2.61 -5.98 18.53
CA SER A 56 1.14 -6.03 18.57
C SER A 56 0.51 -4.77 19.16
N GLU A 57 0.97 -4.32 20.33
CA GLU A 57 0.40 -3.14 21.00
C GLU A 57 0.59 -1.85 20.17
N THR A 58 1.75 -1.68 19.55
CA THR A 58 2.03 -0.54 18.67
C THR A 58 1.20 -0.60 17.38
N ALA A 59 0.94 -1.80 16.86
CA ALA A 59 0.06 -2.00 15.72
C ALA A 59 -1.40 -1.67 16.08
N ASP A 60 -1.90 -2.15 17.23
CA ASP A 60 -3.25 -1.83 17.74
C ASP A 60 -3.41 -0.31 17.90
N TRP A 61 -2.40 0.33 18.48
CA TRP A 61 -2.33 1.78 18.60
C TRP A 61 -2.37 2.47 17.23
N ALA A 62 -1.50 2.08 16.31
CA ALA A 62 -1.37 2.72 15.00
C ALA A 62 -2.67 2.60 14.18
N GLU A 63 -3.27 1.41 14.17
CA GLU A 63 -4.52 1.15 13.44
C GLU A 63 -5.68 1.99 13.99
N ARG A 64 -5.82 2.08 15.32
CA ARG A 64 -6.80 2.97 15.96
C ARG A 64 -6.58 4.42 15.58
N ILE A 65 -5.34 4.90 15.65
CA ILE A 65 -5.01 6.29 15.31
C ILE A 65 -5.31 6.57 13.84
N ILE A 66 -4.93 5.67 12.92
CA ILE A 66 -5.22 5.84 11.50
C ILE A 66 -6.74 5.88 11.28
N ASP A 67 -7.51 4.98 11.88
CA ASP A 67 -8.97 4.99 11.77
C ASP A 67 -9.59 6.32 12.26
N ASP A 68 -9.06 6.91 13.34
CA ASP A 68 -9.53 8.20 13.84
C ASP A 68 -9.11 9.37 12.92
N LEU A 69 -7.89 9.34 12.38
CA LEU A 69 -7.42 10.35 11.41
C LEU A 69 -8.24 10.31 10.11
N VAL A 70 -8.63 9.12 9.64
CA VAL A 70 -9.51 8.94 8.49
C VAL A 70 -10.87 9.60 8.72
N LYS A 71 -11.50 9.34 9.88
CA LYS A 71 -12.78 9.98 10.26
C LYS A 71 -12.68 11.50 10.37
N GLN A 72 -11.54 12.00 10.82
CA GLN A 72 -11.27 13.43 10.99
C GLN A 72 -10.84 14.12 9.69
N HIS A 73 -10.68 13.36 8.60
CA HIS A 73 -10.07 13.83 7.35
C HIS A 73 -8.70 14.48 7.53
N ASP A 74 -7.94 14.07 8.55
CA ASP A 74 -6.68 14.71 8.93
C ASP A 74 -5.61 14.58 7.82
N GLU A 75 -4.80 15.61 7.66
CA GLU A 75 -3.76 15.70 6.62
C GLU A 75 -2.60 14.70 6.82
N THR A 76 -2.32 14.32 8.08
CA THR A 76 -1.21 13.42 8.41
C THR A 76 -1.55 11.93 8.24
N THR A 77 -2.79 11.61 7.83
CA THR A 77 -3.26 10.23 7.64
C THR A 77 -2.32 9.41 6.76
N MET A 78 -1.87 9.96 5.62
CA MET A 78 -1.01 9.24 4.68
C MET A 78 0.41 9.04 5.21
N GLU A 79 0.95 10.02 5.95
CA GLU A 79 2.27 9.95 6.57
C GLU A 79 2.29 8.90 7.69
N MET A 80 1.22 8.87 8.50
CA MET A 80 1.02 7.88 9.56
C MET A 80 0.83 6.46 8.99
N LEU A 81 0.04 6.32 7.92
CA LEU A 81 -0.13 5.03 7.22
C LEU A 81 1.18 4.54 6.61
N ALA A 82 1.94 5.44 5.99
CA ALA A 82 3.26 5.11 5.45
C ALA A 82 4.22 4.67 6.56
N TRP A 83 4.27 5.39 7.68
CA TRP A 83 5.07 4.98 8.83
C TRP A 83 4.68 3.57 9.31
N TYR A 84 3.39 3.31 9.54
CA TYR A 84 2.90 2.01 9.99
C TYR A 84 3.30 0.87 9.02
N LEU A 85 3.05 1.06 7.72
CA LEU A 85 3.35 0.06 6.69
C LEU A 85 4.85 -0.20 6.53
N PHE A 86 5.68 0.85 6.53
CA PHE A 86 7.10 0.75 6.18
C PHE A 86 8.04 0.52 7.36
N CYS A 87 7.58 0.74 8.60
CA CYS A 87 8.31 0.43 9.83
C CYS A 87 8.04 -0.98 10.38
N ALA A 88 7.02 -1.68 9.88
CA ALA A 88 6.80 -3.09 10.21
C ALA A 88 7.98 -3.96 9.70
N LYS A 89 8.57 -4.78 10.59
CA LYS A 89 9.73 -5.64 10.27
C LYS A 89 9.46 -7.14 10.43
N HIS A 90 8.64 -7.53 11.41
CA HIS A 90 8.26 -8.94 11.61
C HIS A 90 7.19 -9.37 10.62
N GLU A 91 7.29 -10.59 10.08
CA GLU A 91 6.34 -11.17 9.11
C GLU A 91 4.88 -10.94 9.49
N THR A 92 4.51 -11.28 10.72
CA THR A 92 3.13 -11.14 11.22
C THR A 92 2.66 -9.69 11.20
N MET A 93 3.54 -8.75 11.50
CA MET A 93 3.25 -7.32 11.52
C MET A 93 3.21 -6.72 10.11
N VAL A 94 4.07 -7.21 9.20
CA VAL A 94 4.04 -6.83 7.78
C VAL A 94 2.72 -7.29 7.15
N ILE A 95 2.35 -8.56 7.36
CA ILE A 95 1.07 -9.10 6.87
C ILE A 95 -0.10 -8.31 7.46
N ARG A 96 -0.07 -8.03 8.76
CA ARG A 96 -1.11 -7.24 9.45
C ARG A 96 -1.23 -5.83 8.84
N ALA A 97 -0.13 -5.13 8.65
CA ALA A 97 -0.12 -3.78 8.09
C ALA A 97 -0.64 -3.75 6.65
N ILE A 98 -0.27 -4.73 5.81
CA ILE A 98 -0.79 -4.86 4.43
C ILE A 98 -2.29 -5.12 4.46
N LYS A 99 -2.78 -6.06 5.29
CA LYS A 99 -4.21 -6.34 5.44
C LYS A 99 -4.98 -5.09 5.86
N PHE A 100 -4.45 -4.35 6.83
CA PHE A 100 -5.06 -3.12 7.29
C PHE A 100 -5.17 -2.09 6.16
N VAL A 101 -4.09 -1.84 5.41
CA VAL A 101 -4.09 -0.92 4.25
C VAL A 101 -5.11 -1.32 3.19
N ILE A 102 -5.21 -2.62 2.87
CA ILE A 102 -6.23 -3.12 1.92
C ILE A 102 -7.64 -2.88 2.45
N GLY A 103 -7.88 -3.13 3.74
CA GLY A 103 -9.19 -2.94 4.39
C GLY A 103 -9.62 -1.47 4.48
N LEU A 104 -8.70 -0.50 4.42
CA LEU A 104 -9.06 0.92 4.40
C LEU A 104 -9.87 1.32 3.16
N LYS A 105 -9.74 0.59 2.05
CA LYS A 105 -10.55 0.80 0.83
C LYS A 105 -12.05 0.72 1.11
N GLU A 106 -12.46 -0.15 2.03
CA GLU A 106 -13.87 -0.34 2.40
C GLU A 106 -14.41 0.79 3.28
N LYS A 107 -13.53 1.52 3.97
CA LYS A 107 -13.90 2.58 4.92
C LYS A 107 -13.94 3.97 4.27
N ASP A 108 -13.03 4.25 3.34
CA ASP A 108 -12.97 5.52 2.61
C ASP A 108 -12.39 5.31 1.20
N SER A 109 -13.27 4.98 0.25
CA SER A 109 -12.89 4.67 -1.13
C SER A 109 -12.38 5.88 -1.92
N LEU A 110 -12.69 7.10 -1.47
CA LEU A 110 -12.21 8.33 -2.11
C LEU A 110 -10.75 8.60 -1.79
N ARG A 111 -10.36 8.48 -0.51
CA ARG A 111 -8.97 8.68 -0.06
C ARG A 111 -8.10 7.44 -0.32
N PHE A 112 -8.66 6.24 -0.12
CA PHE A 112 -7.97 4.96 -0.34
C PHE A 112 -8.48 4.24 -1.59
N SER A 113 -8.36 4.91 -2.73
CA SER A 113 -8.63 4.30 -4.03
C SER A 113 -7.68 3.12 -4.33
N TYR A 114 -8.00 2.34 -5.37
CA TYR A 114 -7.07 1.32 -5.90
C TYR A 114 -5.71 1.90 -6.28
N ASP A 115 -5.64 3.13 -6.79
CA ASP A 115 -4.36 3.74 -7.16
C ASP A 115 -3.51 4.02 -5.92
N THR A 116 -4.08 4.66 -4.90
CA THR A 116 -3.39 4.92 -3.63
C THR A 116 -2.93 3.62 -2.96
N THR A 117 -3.85 2.66 -2.84
CA THR A 117 -3.60 1.39 -2.16
C THR A 117 -2.55 0.56 -2.90
N SER A 118 -2.68 0.40 -4.22
CA SER A 118 -1.70 -0.35 -5.02
C SER A 118 -0.32 0.29 -5.00
N LYS A 119 -0.22 1.63 -4.94
CA LYS A 119 1.04 2.35 -4.78
C LYS A 119 1.73 2.01 -3.46
N LEU A 120 1.00 2.02 -2.35
CA LEU A 120 1.53 1.67 -1.03
C LEU A 120 1.99 0.21 -0.97
N ILE A 121 1.13 -0.72 -1.41
CA ILE A 121 1.43 -2.15 -1.35
C ILE A 121 2.60 -2.51 -2.27
N ALA A 122 2.62 -2.04 -3.52
CA ALA A 122 3.75 -2.31 -4.42
C ALA A 122 5.05 -1.67 -3.91
N GLY A 123 4.98 -0.46 -3.34
CA GLY A 123 6.12 0.19 -2.70
C GLY A 123 6.68 -0.66 -1.54
N ARG A 124 5.80 -1.21 -0.70
CA ARG A 124 6.20 -2.11 0.40
C ARG A 124 6.85 -3.38 -0.11
N VAL A 125 6.19 -4.08 -1.04
CA VAL A 125 6.70 -5.33 -1.63
C VAL A 125 8.06 -5.11 -2.30
N LYS A 126 8.22 -4.01 -3.06
CA LYS A 126 9.49 -3.69 -3.73
C LYS A 126 10.60 -3.35 -2.75
N LYS A 127 10.30 -2.62 -1.66
CA LYS A 127 11.27 -2.35 -0.59
C LYS A 127 11.77 -3.65 0.00
N ASP A 128 10.86 -4.56 0.30
CA ASP A 128 11.22 -5.85 0.90
C ASP A 128 11.95 -6.75 -0.09
N ALA A 129 11.54 -6.84 -1.36
CA ALA A 129 12.20 -7.66 -2.38
C ALA A 129 13.66 -7.23 -2.68
N ASN A 130 14.01 -5.95 -2.47
CA ASN A 130 15.37 -5.45 -2.63
C ASN A 130 16.26 -5.70 -1.40
N LEU A 131 15.66 -5.97 -0.24
CA LEU A 131 16.37 -6.48 0.93
C LEU A 131 16.43 -8.00 0.75
N PHE A 132 17.63 -8.57 0.68
CA PHE A 132 17.87 -10.00 0.43
C PHE A 132 17.21 -11.00 1.43
N ASP A 133 16.27 -10.54 2.26
CA ASP A 133 15.60 -11.24 3.37
C ASP A 133 14.06 -11.32 3.23
N CYS A 134 13.44 -10.97 2.09
CA CYS A 134 11.98 -11.10 1.92
C CYS A 134 11.51 -12.55 1.71
N LYS A 135 11.84 -13.45 2.64
CA LYS A 135 11.27 -14.80 2.72
C LYS A 135 9.78 -14.78 3.13
N TYR A 136 9.30 -13.68 3.71
CA TYR A 136 7.99 -13.61 4.39
C TYR A 136 6.80 -13.36 3.47
N LEU A 137 7.02 -12.90 2.24
CA LEU A 137 5.98 -12.75 1.22
C LEU A 137 6.09 -13.82 0.13
N TYR A 138 6.89 -14.87 0.39
CA TYR A 138 7.08 -16.00 -0.49
C TYR A 138 6.79 -17.32 0.24
N PRO A 139 5.75 -18.08 -0.17
CA PRO A 139 4.78 -17.74 -1.22
C PRO A 139 3.93 -16.53 -0.85
N LEU A 140 3.33 -15.87 -1.86
CA LEU A 140 2.43 -14.74 -1.62
C LEU A 140 1.26 -15.22 -0.74
N PRO A 141 0.94 -14.53 0.37
CA PRO A 141 -0.22 -14.87 1.18
C PRO A 141 -1.52 -14.76 0.37
N ASP A 142 -2.49 -15.64 0.63
CA ASP A 142 -3.71 -15.73 -0.20
C ASP A 142 -4.50 -14.43 -0.27
N PHE A 143 -4.63 -13.69 0.83
CA PHE A 143 -5.31 -12.39 0.84
C PHE A 143 -4.66 -11.36 -0.12
N LEU A 144 -3.34 -11.44 -0.31
CA LEU A 144 -2.61 -10.55 -1.21
C LEU A 144 -2.72 -11.03 -2.66
N LYS A 145 -2.83 -12.35 -2.90
CA LYS A 145 -3.23 -12.88 -4.22
C LYS A 145 -4.62 -12.41 -4.60
N ASP A 146 -5.58 -12.47 -3.66
CA ASP A 146 -6.96 -12.05 -3.89
C ASP A 146 -7.04 -10.57 -4.22
N TYR A 147 -6.29 -9.73 -3.49
CA TYR A 147 -6.15 -8.30 -3.82
C TYR A 147 -5.53 -8.06 -5.21
N VAL A 148 -4.50 -8.83 -5.58
CA VAL A 148 -3.92 -8.73 -6.93
C VAL A 148 -4.96 -9.12 -7.98
N LYS A 149 -5.67 -10.23 -7.80
CA LYS A 149 -6.75 -10.66 -8.71
C LYS A 149 -7.88 -9.63 -8.82
N GLU A 150 -8.24 -8.98 -7.72
CA GLU A 150 -9.21 -7.89 -7.68
C GLU A 150 -8.77 -6.74 -8.61
N ILE A 151 -7.49 -6.32 -8.57
CA ILE A 151 -6.95 -5.30 -9.50
C ILE A 151 -7.08 -5.75 -10.97
N PHE A 152 -6.77 -7.01 -11.26
CA PHE A 152 -6.93 -7.56 -12.62
C PHE A 152 -8.39 -7.57 -13.05
N HIS A 153 -9.31 -7.93 -12.15
CA HIS A 153 -10.74 -7.92 -12.41
C HIS A 153 -11.26 -6.51 -12.72
N GLU A 154 -10.93 -5.52 -11.89
CA GLU A 154 -11.34 -4.13 -12.12
C GLU A 154 -10.75 -3.56 -13.41
N PHE A 155 -9.49 -3.87 -13.73
CA PHE A 155 -8.90 -3.46 -15.00
C PHE A 155 -9.62 -4.07 -16.20
N LYS A 156 -10.00 -5.35 -16.14
CA LYS A 156 -10.77 -6.03 -17.19
C LYS A 156 -12.12 -5.34 -17.39
N LYS A 157 -12.83 -5.10 -16.29
CA LYS A 157 -14.13 -4.43 -16.28
C LYS A 157 -14.04 -3.05 -16.93
N ASP A 158 -13.16 -2.17 -16.42
CA ASP A 158 -12.99 -0.81 -16.94
C ASP A 158 -12.53 -0.80 -18.40
N GLY A 159 -11.62 -1.71 -18.77
CA GLY A 159 -11.11 -1.82 -20.15
C GLY A 159 -12.17 -2.27 -21.16
N GLN A 160 -13.22 -2.95 -20.70
CA GLN A 160 -14.33 -3.44 -21.53
C GLN A 160 -15.52 -2.48 -21.59
N GLU A 161 -15.56 -1.46 -20.74
CA GLU A 161 -16.56 -0.38 -20.82
C GLU A 161 -16.36 0.49 -22.06
N ASP A 162 -17.40 1.23 -22.44
CA ASP A 162 -17.38 2.09 -23.63
C ASP A 162 -16.26 3.14 -23.58
N MET A 163 -16.00 3.68 -22.39
CA MET A 163 -14.95 4.66 -22.14
C MET A 163 -13.54 4.06 -22.05
N GLY A 164 -13.40 2.74 -21.94
CA GLY A 164 -12.12 2.06 -21.77
C GLY A 164 -11.39 2.37 -20.44
N TYR A 165 -10.21 1.78 -20.27
CA TYR A 165 -9.39 2.01 -19.07
C TYR A 165 -8.58 3.32 -19.19
N PHE A 166 -8.34 3.98 -18.05
CA PHE A 166 -7.53 5.20 -17.92
C PHE A 166 -6.10 4.90 -17.42
N ASP A 167 -5.22 5.89 -17.47
CA ASP A 167 -3.85 5.79 -16.93
C ASP A 167 -3.77 5.27 -15.48
N ARG A 168 -4.68 5.73 -14.61
CA ARG A 168 -4.76 5.25 -13.22
C ARG A 168 -5.00 3.74 -13.14
N ASN A 169 -5.83 3.19 -14.02
CA ASN A 169 -6.14 1.76 -14.07
C ASN A 169 -4.92 0.98 -14.54
N TRP A 170 -4.24 1.48 -15.57
CA TRP A 170 -2.98 0.92 -16.04
C TRP A 170 -1.91 0.93 -14.94
N HIS A 171 -1.76 2.03 -14.19
CA HIS A 171 -0.82 2.10 -13.08
C HIS A 171 -1.13 1.09 -11.98
N CYS A 172 -2.41 0.87 -11.66
CA CYS A 172 -2.82 -0.19 -10.73
C CYS A 172 -2.40 -1.57 -11.24
N LEU A 173 -2.72 -1.89 -12.50
CA LEU A 173 -2.36 -3.17 -13.12
C LEU A 173 -0.84 -3.37 -13.17
N LYS A 174 -0.09 -2.34 -13.59
CA LYS A 174 1.37 -2.38 -13.65
C LYS A 174 1.99 -2.68 -12.28
N ARG A 175 1.47 -2.06 -11.21
CA ARG A 175 1.93 -2.31 -9.83
C ARG A 175 1.56 -3.71 -9.35
N ALA A 176 0.40 -4.23 -9.71
CA ALA A 176 0.02 -5.62 -9.44
C ALA A 176 0.98 -6.61 -10.14
N ILE A 177 1.33 -6.34 -11.40
CA ILE A 177 2.34 -7.11 -12.13
C ILE A 177 3.72 -7.02 -11.47
N GLU A 178 4.12 -5.84 -11.00
CA GLU A 178 5.38 -5.65 -10.26
C GLU A 178 5.41 -6.46 -8.95
N ILE A 179 4.27 -6.59 -8.25
CA ILE A 179 4.15 -7.47 -7.08
C ILE A 179 4.40 -8.94 -7.49
N ILE A 180 3.74 -9.43 -8.54
CA ILE A 180 3.91 -10.81 -9.05
C ILE A 180 5.38 -11.08 -9.40
N VAL A 181 6.03 -10.13 -10.08
CA VAL A 181 7.45 -10.24 -10.48
C VAL A 181 8.37 -10.23 -9.26
N ALA A 182 8.13 -9.34 -8.30
CA ALA A 182 8.94 -9.22 -7.10
C ALA A 182 8.87 -10.48 -6.22
N THR A 183 7.73 -11.18 -6.21
CA THR A 183 7.53 -12.38 -5.39
C THR A 183 7.69 -13.69 -6.17
N ASN A 184 7.97 -13.66 -7.48
CA ASN A 184 7.99 -14.85 -8.34
C ASN A 184 6.74 -15.75 -8.18
N ASP A 185 5.56 -15.17 -7.94
CA ASP A 185 4.35 -15.96 -7.75
C ASP A 185 3.77 -16.42 -9.10
N PHE A 186 4.22 -17.60 -9.54
CA PHE A 186 3.79 -18.19 -10.80
C PHE A 186 2.32 -18.61 -10.83
N SER A 187 1.62 -18.66 -9.69
CA SER A 187 0.20 -19.03 -9.65
C SER A 187 -0.70 -17.95 -10.27
N LEU A 188 -0.19 -16.71 -10.39
CA LEU A 188 -0.88 -15.56 -10.97
C LEU A 188 -0.55 -15.33 -12.45
N LEU A 189 0.24 -16.21 -13.08
CA LEU A 189 0.48 -16.19 -14.53
C LEU A 189 -0.82 -16.20 -15.37
N PRO A 190 -1.85 -17.00 -15.04
CA PRO A 190 -3.10 -16.99 -15.80
C PRO A 190 -3.76 -15.61 -15.91
N GLU A 191 -3.72 -14.79 -14.85
CA GLU A 191 -4.29 -13.44 -14.88
C GLU A 191 -3.57 -12.54 -15.90
N ILE A 192 -2.24 -12.69 -16.04
CA ILE A 192 -1.43 -11.98 -17.04
C ILE A 192 -1.79 -12.45 -18.46
N GLU A 193 -2.01 -13.74 -18.65
CA GLU A 193 -2.35 -14.33 -19.95
C GLU A 193 -3.73 -13.89 -20.43
N ASP A 194 -4.71 -13.89 -19.52
CA ASP A 194 -6.06 -13.42 -19.80
C ASP A 194 -6.07 -11.96 -20.27
N ILE A 195 -5.32 -11.08 -19.58
CA ILE A 195 -5.19 -9.69 -20.00
C ILE A 195 -4.56 -9.60 -21.40
N ILE A 196 -3.47 -10.32 -21.66
CA ILE A 196 -2.83 -10.34 -22.99
C ILE A 196 -3.83 -10.75 -24.06
N LEU A 197 -4.63 -11.80 -23.81
CA LEU A 197 -5.65 -12.27 -24.74
C LEU A 197 -6.68 -11.17 -25.02
N LEU A 198 -7.22 -10.54 -23.98
CA LEU A 198 -8.20 -9.47 -24.12
C LEU A 198 -7.66 -8.26 -24.88
N PHE A 199 -6.39 -7.89 -24.67
CA PHE A 199 -5.71 -6.92 -25.51
C PHE A 199 -5.65 -7.42 -26.97
N GLN A 200 -5.18 -8.64 -27.24
CA GLN A 200 -5.05 -9.15 -28.61
C GLN A 200 -6.39 -9.23 -29.36
N GLU A 201 -7.47 -9.58 -28.67
CA GLU A 201 -8.83 -9.62 -29.20
C GLU A 201 -9.47 -8.23 -29.37
N LYS A 202 -8.74 -7.15 -29.04
CA LYS A 202 -9.25 -5.77 -29.02
C LYS A 202 -10.49 -5.58 -28.14
N LYS A 203 -10.64 -6.42 -27.10
CA LYS A 203 -11.72 -6.33 -26.11
C LYS A 203 -11.41 -5.34 -24.99
N ILE A 204 -10.13 -4.97 -24.84
CA ILE A 204 -9.71 -3.89 -23.95
C ILE A 204 -9.44 -2.63 -24.79
N ARG A 205 -10.16 -1.57 -24.47
CA ARG A 205 -10.03 -0.23 -25.05
C ARG A 205 -9.28 0.68 -24.09
N TYR A 206 -8.41 1.51 -24.64
CA TYR A 206 -7.87 2.65 -23.94
C TYR A 206 -8.75 3.86 -24.25
N THR A 207 -8.86 4.81 -23.31
CA THR A 207 -9.83 5.92 -23.40
C THR A 207 -9.88 6.60 -24.76
N GLU A 208 -11.05 7.12 -25.15
CA GLU A 208 -11.25 7.78 -26.46
C GLU A 208 -10.32 8.97 -26.72
N HIS A 209 -9.77 9.58 -25.66
CA HIS A 209 -8.79 10.67 -25.74
C HIS A 209 -7.33 10.19 -25.65
N GLY A 210 -7.14 8.89 -25.42
CA GLY A 210 -5.85 8.25 -25.31
C GLY A 210 -5.26 7.87 -26.67
N GLN A 211 -3.94 7.90 -26.79
CA GLN A 211 -3.28 7.64 -28.06
C GLN A 211 -3.15 6.12 -28.29
N PHE A 212 -3.55 5.63 -29.48
CA PHE A 212 -3.54 4.18 -29.82
C PHE A 212 -2.20 3.47 -29.54
N TYR A 213 -1.08 4.19 -29.64
CA TYR A 213 0.25 3.64 -29.38
C TYR A 213 0.46 3.24 -27.90
N GLU A 214 -0.25 3.85 -26.95
CA GLU A 214 -0.10 3.57 -25.52
C GLU A 214 -0.61 2.18 -25.18
N ARG A 215 -1.72 1.77 -25.79
CA ARG A 215 -2.28 0.41 -25.67
C ARG A 215 -1.30 -0.65 -26.16
N ASP A 216 -0.65 -0.42 -27.29
CA ASP A 216 0.33 -1.36 -27.85
C ASP A 216 1.62 -1.41 -27.01
N MET A 217 2.04 -0.28 -26.45
CA MET A 217 3.13 -0.22 -25.47
C MET A 217 2.79 -1.01 -24.21
N HIS A 218 1.58 -0.84 -23.66
CA HIS A 218 1.12 -1.60 -22.49
C HIS A 218 1.13 -3.10 -22.78
N LEU A 219 0.59 -3.53 -23.92
CA LEU A 219 0.62 -4.93 -24.35
C LEU A 219 2.06 -5.47 -24.47
N ALA A 220 2.98 -4.68 -25.04
CA ALA A 220 4.38 -5.07 -25.17
C ALA A 220 5.05 -5.27 -23.80
N ILE A 221 4.76 -4.40 -22.83
CA ILE A 221 5.25 -4.53 -21.44
C ILE A 221 4.73 -5.83 -20.82
N ILE A 222 3.42 -6.09 -20.88
CA ILE A 222 2.82 -7.28 -20.26
C ILE A 222 3.35 -8.58 -20.91
N LYS A 223 3.50 -8.61 -22.24
CA LYS A 223 4.11 -9.76 -22.96
C LYS A 223 5.56 -10.00 -22.53
N SER A 224 6.32 -8.94 -22.32
CA SER A 224 7.72 -9.03 -21.87
C SER A 224 7.80 -9.60 -20.46
N VAL A 225 6.92 -9.16 -19.55
CA VAL A 225 6.82 -9.71 -18.19
C VAL A 225 6.43 -11.18 -18.21
N ARG A 226 5.43 -11.58 -19.01
CA ARG A 226 5.06 -13.00 -19.17
C ARG A 226 6.26 -13.85 -19.59
N LYS A 227 7.03 -13.40 -20.59
CA LYS A 227 8.23 -14.10 -21.07
C LYS A 227 9.27 -14.24 -19.94
N TYR A 228 9.48 -13.18 -19.16
CA TYR A 228 10.39 -13.19 -18.01
C TYR A 228 9.96 -14.20 -16.94
N LEU A 229 8.69 -14.18 -16.54
CA LEU A 229 8.15 -15.09 -15.51
C LEU A 229 8.24 -16.55 -15.96
N TYR A 230 7.98 -16.86 -17.24
CA TYR A 230 8.17 -18.21 -17.77
C TYR A 230 9.63 -18.66 -17.82
N ALA A 231 10.59 -17.76 -18.03
CA ALA A 231 12.01 -18.09 -17.91
C ALA A 231 12.34 -18.43 -16.46
N LYS A 232 11.95 -17.57 -15.50
CA LYS A 232 12.14 -17.80 -14.06
C LYS A 232 11.50 -19.09 -13.56
N LYS A 233 10.27 -19.40 -13.99
CA LYS A 233 9.56 -20.65 -13.64
C LYS A 233 10.34 -21.89 -14.10
N ARG A 234 10.89 -21.85 -15.32
CA ARG A 234 11.71 -22.95 -15.85
C ARG A 234 13.00 -23.13 -15.06
N ASP A 235 13.68 -22.04 -14.73
CA ASP A 235 14.91 -22.07 -13.93
C ASP A 235 14.65 -22.63 -12.52
N SER A 236 13.52 -22.26 -11.90
CA SER A 236 13.12 -22.80 -10.58
C SER A 236 12.95 -24.31 -10.61
N ILE A 237 12.26 -24.85 -11.62
CA ILE A 237 12.05 -26.30 -11.78
C ILE A 237 13.36 -27.04 -12.07
N ALA A 238 14.29 -26.40 -12.79
CA ALA A 238 15.60 -26.98 -13.11
C ALA A 238 16.52 -27.06 -11.89
N ASN A 239 16.42 -26.10 -10.96
CA ASN A 239 17.22 -26.06 -9.73
C ASN A 239 16.69 -26.95 -8.59
N GLU A 240 15.47 -27.50 -8.73
CA GLU A 240 14.87 -28.45 -7.77
C GLU A 240 15.19 -29.93 -8.10
N LYS A 241 15.95 -30.20 -9.16
CA LYS A 241 16.40 -31.54 -9.58
C LYS A 241 17.88 -31.77 -9.28
#